data_AF-A0AA38IWV3-F1
#
_entry.id   AF-A0AA38IWV3-F1
#
_cell.length_a   1.000
_cell.length_b   1.000
_cell.length_c   1.000
_cell.angle_alpha   90.00
_cell.angle_beta   90.00
_cell.angle_gamma   90.00
#
_symmetry.space_group_name_H-M   'P 1'
#
loop_
_entity.id
_entity.type
_entity.pdbx_description
1 polymer ?
#
loop_
_entity_poly.entity_id
_entity_poly.type
_entity_poly.pdbx_seq_one_letter_code
_entity_poly.pdbx_strand_id
1 'polypeptide(L)'
;MARTNLWNIVIVDWAPLSHAIYTEARIHTGVVGRQLTRFCMFLAKSTGINMSSVHMIGHSMGAQIAAFAGHRLQYDMNQTIDRISGLDPAAPLYEWPHIESLDEILDPGDAAFVDVIHTNGRHLGIIFPSGHVDYYPNGGQHQPGCGFWVCSHLRSCDFWTASVKKPDLFKAYPFQAWDEYLAGNTNGLISVPMGIAANSNIPYGAYFLQTTDEERLFLNTTTTIFDSFPNRKRRHKQDHL
;
A
#
# COMPACT_ATOMS: atom_id res chain seq x y z
N MET A 1 6.06 -17.82 12.25
CA MET A 1 6.37 -16.92 11.12
C MET A 1 5.41 -17.27 10.01
N ALA A 2 4.78 -16.28 9.37
CA ALA A 2 4.02 -16.53 8.16
C ALA A 2 4.93 -17.26 7.16
N ARG A 3 4.44 -18.31 6.51
CA ARG A 3 5.11 -18.83 5.32
C ARG A 3 4.90 -17.79 4.21
N THR A 4 5.66 -16.71 4.25
CA THR A 4 5.75 -15.83 3.09
C THR A 4 6.41 -16.67 2.02
N ASN A 5 5.69 -16.97 0.94
CA ASN A 5 6.29 -17.57 -0.24
C ASN A 5 7.51 -16.74 -0.69
N LEU A 6 8.41 -17.33 -1.47
CA LEU A 6 9.51 -16.54 -2.05
C LEU A 6 8.89 -15.51 -3.00
N TRP A 7 9.06 -14.21 -2.68
CA TRP A 7 8.56 -13.09 -3.48
C TRP A 7 9.69 -12.48 -4.30
N ASN A 8 9.39 -12.08 -5.53
CA ASN A 8 10.22 -11.12 -6.27
C ASN A 8 9.78 -9.71 -5.86
N ILE A 9 10.68 -8.96 -5.21
CA ILE A 9 10.39 -7.60 -4.77
C ILE A 9 10.99 -6.62 -5.77
N VAL A 10 10.13 -5.82 -6.40
CA VAL A 10 10.54 -4.74 -7.32
C VAL A 10 10.18 -3.40 -6.68
N ILE A 11 11.18 -2.54 -6.52
CA ILE A 11 10.99 -1.20 -5.97
C ILE A 11 10.87 -0.23 -7.15
N VAL A 12 9.74 0.47 -7.23
CA VAL A 12 9.50 1.53 -8.21
C VAL A 12 10.00 2.85 -7.62
N ASP A 13 11.28 3.16 -7.87
CA ASP A 13 11.86 4.43 -7.47
C ASP A 13 11.51 5.52 -8.49
N TRP A 14 10.69 6.47 -8.05
CA TRP A 14 10.31 7.67 -8.81
C TRP A 14 10.65 8.95 -8.06
N ALA A 15 11.57 8.89 -7.07
CA ALA A 15 12.00 10.03 -6.27
C ALA A 15 12.41 11.28 -7.08
N PRO A 16 13.10 11.15 -8.24
CA PRO A 16 13.43 12.31 -9.07
C PRO A 16 12.20 13.09 -9.57
N LEU A 17 11.05 12.43 -9.74
CA LEU A 17 9.80 13.04 -10.18
C LEU A 17 8.90 13.46 -9.02
N SER A 18 9.05 12.83 -7.84
CA SER A 18 8.24 13.14 -6.65
C SER A 18 8.76 14.36 -5.88
N HIS A 19 10.04 14.72 -6.01
CA HIS A 19 10.64 15.91 -5.38
C HIS A 19 10.30 17.23 -6.11
N ALA A 20 9.08 17.33 -6.63
CA ALA A 20 8.53 18.54 -7.21
C ALA A 20 7.50 19.17 -6.26
N ILE A 21 6.97 20.34 -6.60
CA ILE A 21 5.79 20.86 -5.89
C ILE A 21 4.61 19.91 -6.08
N TYR A 22 3.69 19.86 -5.12
CA TYR A 22 2.65 18.83 -5.07
C TYR A 22 1.85 18.69 -6.37
N THR A 23 1.45 19.81 -6.97
CA THR A 23 0.69 19.84 -8.23
C THR A 23 1.46 19.22 -9.40
N GLU A 24 2.77 19.45 -9.47
CA GLU A 24 3.64 18.88 -10.49
C GLU A 24 3.92 17.39 -10.23
N ALA A 25 4.22 17.03 -8.98
CA ALA A 25 4.38 15.63 -8.56
C ALA A 25 3.11 14.81 -8.86
N ARG A 26 1.93 15.42 -8.66
CA ARG A 26 0.62 14.86 -9.02
C ARG A 26 0.51 14.60 -10.52
N ILE A 27 0.95 15.51 -11.39
CA ILE A 27 0.95 15.28 -12.84
C ILE A 27 1.91 14.16 -13.23
N HIS A 28 3.05 14.06 -12.53
CA HIS A 28 4.03 13.01 -12.76
C HIS A 28 3.51 11.60 -12.47
N THR A 29 2.49 11.43 -11.61
CA THR A 29 1.95 10.10 -11.30
C THR A 29 1.46 9.37 -12.55
N GLY A 30 0.79 10.06 -13.48
CA GLY A 30 0.36 9.47 -14.74
C GLY A 30 1.54 9.05 -15.64
N VAL A 31 2.66 9.78 -15.59
CA VAL A 31 3.89 9.38 -16.30
C VAL A 31 4.46 8.11 -15.70
N VAL A 32 4.58 8.04 -14.37
CA VAL A 32 5.11 6.88 -13.66
C VAL A 32 4.19 5.67 -13.84
N GLY A 33 2.87 5.84 -13.71
CA GLY A 33 1.87 4.79 -13.94
C GLY A 33 1.97 4.18 -15.34
N ARG A 34 2.16 5.01 -16.38
CA ARG A 34 2.42 4.52 -17.75
C ARG A 34 3.71 3.71 -17.85
N GLN A 35 4.78 4.13 -17.17
CA GLN A 35 6.03 3.36 -17.17
C GLN A 35 5.89 2.04 -16.41
N LEU A 36 5.20 2.05 -15.27
CA LEU A 36 4.89 0.84 -14.49
C LEU A 36 4.05 -0.14 -15.30
N THR A 37 3.05 0.34 -16.04
CA THR A 37 2.27 -0.46 -17.00
C THR A 37 3.19 -1.13 -18.01
N ARG A 38 4.01 -0.34 -18.73
CA ARG A 38 4.95 -0.85 -19.74
C ARG A 38 5.94 -1.86 -19.17
N PHE A 39 6.40 -1.65 -17.95
CA PHE A 39 7.27 -2.58 -17.25
C PHE A 39 6.57 -3.92 -16.98
N CYS A 40 5.33 -3.90 -16.51
CA CYS A 40 4.54 -5.12 -16.31
C CYS A 40 4.28 -5.86 -17.63
N MET A 41 3.95 -5.14 -18.71
CA MET A 41 3.82 -5.71 -20.06
C MET A 41 5.13 -6.38 -20.52
N PHE A 42 6.26 -5.70 -20.30
CA PHE A 42 7.58 -6.24 -20.62
C PHE A 42 7.86 -7.51 -19.82
N LEU A 43 7.61 -7.52 -18.50
CA LEU A 43 7.81 -8.69 -17.66
C LEU A 43 6.94 -9.88 -18.11
N ALA A 44 5.65 -9.67 -18.37
CA ALA A 44 4.76 -10.71 -18.89
C ALA A 44 5.30 -11.29 -20.21
N LYS A 45 5.68 -10.42 -21.15
CA LYS A 45 6.19 -10.84 -22.46
C LYS A 45 7.53 -11.57 -22.37
N SER A 46 8.43 -11.13 -21.50
CA SER A 46 9.80 -11.64 -21.42
C SER A 46 9.94 -12.87 -20.53
N THR A 47 9.06 -13.04 -19.54
CA THR A 47 9.17 -14.13 -18.54
C THR A 47 7.98 -15.08 -18.52
N GLY A 48 6.85 -14.70 -19.12
CA GLY A 48 5.60 -15.45 -19.02
C GLY A 48 4.89 -15.30 -17.68
N ILE A 49 5.28 -14.34 -16.83
CA ILE A 49 4.59 -14.09 -15.56
C ILE A 49 3.12 -13.72 -15.80
N ASN A 50 2.22 -14.31 -15.01
CA ASN A 50 0.80 -13.97 -15.06
C ASN A 50 0.53 -12.73 -14.18
N MET A 51 -0.20 -11.74 -14.69
CA MET A 51 -0.61 -10.57 -13.90
C MET A 51 -1.45 -10.96 -12.68
N SER A 52 -2.16 -12.10 -12.74
CA SER A 52 -2.84 -12.69 -11.57
C SER A 52 -1.88 -13.27 -10.51
N SER A 53 -0.59 -12.99 -10.59
CA SER A 53 0.40 -13.28 -9.53
C SER A 53 1.11 -12.02 -9.02
N VAL A 54 0.70 -10.85 -9.53
CA VAL A 54 1.30 -9.56 -9.18
C VAL A 54 0.50 -8.91 -8.07
N HIS A 55 1.20 -8.43 -7.04
CA HIS A 55 0.65 -7.58 -5.98
C HIS A 55 1.37 -6.24 -6.01
N MET A 56 0.63 -5.16 -6.27
CA MET A 56 1.15 -3.80 -6.18
C MET A 56 0.81 -3.20 -4.81
N ILE A 57 1.79 -2.58 -4.17
CA ILE A 57 1.62 -1.90 -2.88
C ILE A 57 2.03 -0.46 -3.10
N GLY A 58 1.11 0.47 -2.86
CA GLY A 58 1.35 1.89 -3.11
C GLY A 58 1.00 2.73 -1.90
N HIS A 59 1.92 3.58 -1.46
CA HIS A 59 1.67 4.57 -0.41
C HIS A 59 1.41 5.95 -1.00
N SER A 60 0.45 6.71 -0.46
CA SER A 60 0.19 8.08 -0.90
C SER A 60 -0.09 8.16 -2.42
N MET A 61 0.64 8.99 -3.16
CA MET A 61 0.59 9.03 -4.63
C MET A 61 0.98 7.69 -5.29
N GLY A 62 1.77 6.85 -4.61
CA GLY A 62 2.10 5.50 -5.08
C GLY A 62 0.89 4.58 -5.20
N ALA A 63 -0.14 4.77 -4.36
CA ALA A 63 -1.40 4.03 -4.48
C ALA A 63 -2.11 4.38 -5.79
N GLN A 64 -2.10 5.66 -6.15
CA GLN A 64 -2.70 6.20 -7.37
C GLN A 64 -1.89 5.79 -8.62
N ILE A 65 -0.56 5.69 -8.50
CA ILE A 65 0.31 5.12 -9.54
C ILE A 65 -0.03 3.63 -9.78
N ALA A 66 -0.28 2.86 -8.71
CA ALA A 66 -0.68 1.46 -8.81
C ALA A 66 -2.07 1.31 -9.46
N ALA A 67 -3.04 2.15 -9.07
CA ALA A 67 -4.36 2.24 -9.69
C ALA A 67 -4.25 2.46 -11.20
N PHE A 68 -3.53 3.52 -11.61
CA PHE A 68 -3.29 3.82 -13.02
C PHE A 68 -2.74 2.60 -13.78
N ALA A 69 -1.75 1.92 -13.21
CA ALA A 69 -1.14 0.76 -13.85
C ALA A 69 -2.11 -0.43 -13.95
N GLY A 70 -2.85 -0.72 -12.87
CA GLY A 70 -3.88 -1.77 -12.83
C GLY A 70 -4.96 -1.56 -13.89
N HIS A 71 -5.58 -0.38 -13.89
CA HIS A 71 -6.57 0.00 -14.90
C HIS A 71 -6.01 -0.13 -16.32
N ARG A 72 -4.79 0.38 -16.57
CA ARG A 72 -4.23 0.37 -17.93
C ARG A 72 -3.87 -1.03 -18.41
N LEU A 73 -3.43 -1.94 -17.53
CA LEU A 73 -3.19 -3.34 -17.90
C LEU A 73 -4.50 -4.06 -18.25
N GLN A 74 -5.56 -3.79 -17.49
CA GLN A 74 -6.89 -4.32 -17.78
C GLN A 74 -7.41 -3.77 -19.12
N TYR A 75 -7.32 -2.47 -19.33
CA TYR A 75 -7.83 -1.81 -20.53
C TYR A 75 -7.04 -2.16 -21.79
N ASP A 76 -5.69 -2.13 -21.76
CA ASP A 76 -4.85 -2.33 -22.94
C ASP A 76 -4.58 -3.80 -23.28
N MET A 77 -4.57 -4.68 -22.29
CA MET A 77 -4.17 -6.08 -22.47
C MET A 77 -5.21 -7.09 -22.00
N ASN A 78 -6.33 -6.65 -21.43
CA ASN A 78 -7.30 -7.54 -20.79
C ASN A 78 -6.63 -8.43 -19.73
N GLN A 79 -5.68 -7.85 -18.98
CA GLN A 79 -4.97 -8.53 -17.90
C GLN A 79 -5.25 -7.83 -16.56
N THR A 80 -5.87 -8.57 -15.64
CA THR A 80 -6.13 -8.12 -14.27
C THR A 80 -4.96 -8.48 -13.37
N ILE A 81 -4.49 -7.51 -12.58
CA ILE A 81 -3.55 -7.77 -11.47
C ILE A 81 -4.27 -8.51 -10.34
N ASP A 82 -3.59 -9.38 -9.61
CA ASP A 82 -4.18 -10.09 -8.46
C ASP A 82 -4.62 -9.13 -7.35
N ARG A 83 -3.71 -8.26 -6.90
CA ARG A 83 -3.97 -7.40 -5.75
C ARG A 83 -3.34 -6.01 -5.86
N ILE A 84 -4.07 -5.00 -5.38
CA ILE A 84 -3.51 -3.69 -5.01
C ILE A 84 -3.74 -3.45 -3.52
N SER A 85 -2.69 -3.10 -2.78
CA SER A 85 -2.82 -2.54 -1.43
C SER A 85 -2.55 -1.05 -1.42
N GLY A 86 -3.58 -0.25 -1.16
CA GLY A 86 -3.50 1.21 -1.03
C GLY A 86 -3.16 1.60 0.41
N LEU A 87 -1.98 2.17 0.64
CA LEU A 87 -1.53 2.62 1.95
C LEU A 87 -1.75 4.13 2.07
N ASP A 88 -2.84 4.51 2.70
CA ASP A 88 -3.31 5.89 2.83
C ASP A 88 -3.22 6.68 1.51
N PRO A 89 -3.99 6.31 0.47
CA PRO A 89 -3.89 6.89 -0.87
C PRO A 89 -4.06 8.41 -0.84
N ALA A 90 -3.26 9.15 -1.62
CA ALA A 90 -3.26 10.61 -1.57
C ALA A 90 -4.64 11.20 -1.93
N ALA A 91 -5.12 12.17 -1.13
CA ALA A 91 -6.39 12.88 -1.35
C ALA A 91 -6.31 14.14 -2.19
N PRO A 92 -5.37 15.09 -1.95
CA PRO A 92 -5.42 16.35 -2.67
C PRO A 92 -5.27 16.11 -4.18
N LEU A 93 -6.18 16.69 -4.97
CA LEU A 93 -6.29 16.49 -6.43
C LEU A 93 -6.81 15.09 -6.87
N TYR A 94 -7.23 14.24 -5.93
CA TYR A 94 -7.87 12.94 -6.18
C TYR A 94 -9.27 12.83 -5.53
N GLU A 95 -9.57 13.60 -4.50
CA GLU A 95 -10.84 13.57 -3.77
C GLU A 95 -11.56 14.93 -3.82
N TRP A 96 -12.89 14.90 -3.80
CA TRP A 96 -13.74 16.11 -3.78
C TRP A 96 -13.33 17.04 -2.64
N PRO A 97 -13.29 18.39 -2.82
CA PRO A 97 -13.81 19.17 -3.96
C PRO A 97 -12.86 19.32 -5.14
N HIS A 98 -11.64 18.80 -5.03
CA HIS A 98 -10.60 19.02 -6.02
C HIS A 98 -10.29 17.70 -6.71
N ILE A 99 -11.22 17.23 -7.54
CA ILE A 99 -10.95 16.12 -8.46
C ILE A 99 -10.51 16.74 -9.78
N GLU A 100 -9.23 16.60 -10.11
CA GLU A 100 -8.79 16.86 -11.48
C GLU A 100 -8.98 15.58 -12.28
N SER A 101 -9.68 15.65 -13.41
CA SER A 101 -9.99 14.51 -14.28
C SER A 101 -8.77 13.95 -15.03
N LEU A 102 -7.59 14.00 -14.41
CA LEU A 102 -6.31 13.76 -15.05
C LEU A 102 -5.92 12.28 -15.06
N ASP A 103 -6.38 11.48 -14.10
CA ASP A 103 -6.03 10.06 -14.00
C ASP A 103 -7.13 9.24 -13.29
N GLU A 104 -7.03 7.92 -13.40
CA GLU A 104 -7.73 6.97 -12.52
C GLU A 104 -7.39 7.23 -11.06
N ILE A 105 -8.43 7.23 -10.23
CA ILE A 105 -8.32 7.25 -8.77
C ILE A 105 -8.49 5.80 -8.32
N LEU A 106 -7.70 5.35 -7.35
CA LEU A 106 -7.79 4.00 -6.82
C LEU A 106 -9.23 3.58 -6.56
N ASP A 107 -9.64 2.50 -7.20
CA ASP A 107 -10.98 1.93 -7.07
C ASP A 107 -10.94 0.39 -7.18
N PRO A 108 -12.02 -0.32 -6.78
CA PRO A 108 -12.05 -1.78 -6.82
C PRO A 108 -11.78 -2.39 -8.21
N GLY A 109 -12.04 -1.68 -9.30
CA GLY A 109 -11.83 -2.14 -10.67
C GLY A 109 -10.37 -2.27 -11.10
N ASP A 110 -9.42 -1.71 -10.34
CA ASP A 110 -8.00 -1.67 -10.70
C ASP A 110 -7.28 -3.03 -10.56
N ALA A 111 -7.83 -3.96 -9.77
CA ALA A 111 -7.29 -5.31 -9.57
C ALA A 111 -8.38 -6.30 -9.16
N ALA A 112 -8.06 -7.60 -9.17
CA ALA A 112 -8.99 -8.63 -8.70
C ALA A 112 -9.32 -8.51 -7.20
N PHE A 113 -8.43 -7.87 -6.43
CA PHE A 113 -8.65 -7.50 -5.03
C PHE A 113 -7.94 -6.18 -4.71
N VAL A 114 -8.64 -5.26 -4.05
CA VAL A 114 -8.10 -3.96 -3.65
C VAL A 114 -8.36 -3.79 -2.17
N ASP A 115 -7.32 -3.62 -1.37
CA ASP A 115 -7.44 -3.37 0.06
C ASP A 115 -6.74 -2.07 0.46
N VAL A 116 -7.44 -1.22 1.22
CA VAL A 116 -6.98 0.13 1.51
C VAL A 116 -6.88 0.35 3.01
N ILE A 117 -5.78 0.95 3.47
CA ILE A 117 -5.59 1.31 4.88
C ILE A 117 -5.60 2.83 4.99
N HIS A 118 -6.69 3.38 5.52
CA HIS A 118 -6.84 4.82 5.78
C HIS A 118 -6.26 5.15 7.15
N THR A 119 -5.30 6.07 7.20
CA THR A 119 -4.65 6.48 8.46
C THR A 119 -4.61 7.99 8.64
N ASN A 120 -4.71 8.75 7.55
CA ASN A 120 -4.74 10.21 7.56
C ASN A 120 -5.80 10.80 6.62
N GLY A 121 -6.97 10.17 6.59
CA GLY A 121 -8.15 10.66 5.88
C GLY A 121 -8.49 12.12 6.23
N ARG A 122 -9.02 12.87 5.26
CA ARG A 122 -9.35 14.32 5.34
C ARG A 122 -8.17 15.27 5.46
N HIS A 123 -6.94 14.75 5.44
CA HIS A 123 -5.71 15.54 5.45
C HIS A 123 -4.89 15.20 4.21
N LEU A 124 -4.00 14.22 4.31
CA LEU A 124 -3.15 13.78 3.20
C LEU A 124 -3.74 12.58 2.46
N GLY A 125 -4.50 11.74 3.17
CA GLY A 125 -5.15 10.55 2.61
C GLY A 125 -6.62 10.78 2.26
N ILE A 126 -7.13 9.98 1.31
CA ILE A 126 -8.57 9.87 1.02
C ILE A 126 -9.32 9.32 2.23
N ILE A 127 -10.55 9.75 2.43
CA ILE A 127 -11.42 9.23 3.50
C ILE A 127 -12.52 8.34 2.94
N PHE A 128 -12.94 8.56 1.70
CA PHE A 128 -13.97 7.74 1.10
C PHE A 128 -13.44 6.35 0.73
N PRO A 129 -14.30 5.30 0.79
CA PRO A 129 -13.94 3.97 0.36
C PRO A 129 -13.44 3.95 -1.09
N SER A 130 -12.37 3.20 -1.32
CA SER A 130 -11.64 3.11 -2.60
C SER A 130 -11.15 1.70 -2.89
N GLY A 131 -11.47 0.72 -2.05
CA GLY A 131 -11.11 -0.67 -2.24
C GLY A 131 -12.30 -1.60 -2.23
N HIS A 132 -12.00 -2.88 -2.45
CA HIS A 132 -12.89 -3.94 -2.02
C HIS A 132 -13.08 -3.93 -0.50
N VAL A 133 -11.99 -3.67 0.21
CA VAL A 133 -11.95 -3.66 1.65
C VAL A 133 -11.22 -2.40 2.12
N ASP A 134 -11.89 -1.57 2.89
CA ASP A 134 -11.35 -0.32 3.40
C ASP A 134 -11.19 -0.42 4.93
N TYR A 135 -9.96 -0.33 5.40
CA TYR A 135 -9.61 -0.39 6.82
C TYR A 135 -9.41 1.01 7.38
N TYR A 136 -10.03 1.27 8.53
CA TYR A 136 -9.98 2.54 9.24
C TYR A 136 -9.43 2.34 10.67
N PRO A 137 -8.13 2.03 10.83
CA PRO A 137 -7.49 1.99 12.14
C PRO A 137 -7.65 3.33 12.87
N ASN A 138 -8.16 3.26 14.10
CA ASN A 138 -8.43 4.41 14.97
C ASN A 138 -9.34 5.46 14.31
N GLY A 139 -10.30 5.00 13.48
CA GLY A 139 -11.20 5.87 12.71
C GLY A 139 -10.58 6.49 11.46
N GLY A 140 -9.32 6.17 11.15
CA GLY A 140 -8.67 6.42 9.86
C GLY A 140 -8.19 7.85 9.58
N GLN A 141 -8.21 8.76 10.56
CA GLN A 141 -7.80 10.17 10.37
C GLN A 141 -6.56 10.56 11.17
N HIS A 142 -6.47 10.09 12.42
CA HIS A 142 -5.39 10.41 13.34
C HIS A 142 -4.98 9.16 14.09
N GLN A 143 -3.68 8.88 14.09
CA GLN A 143 -3.15 7.66 14.67
C GLN A 143 -2.49 7.95 16.03
N PRO A 144 -2.59 7.03 17.00
CA PRO A 144 -1.84 7.11 18.24
C PRO A 144 -0.34 7.39 18.02
N GLY A 145 0.25 8.15 18.93
CA GLY A 145 1.67 8.52 18.89
C GLY A 145 2.06 9.57 17.84
N CYS A 146 1.13 10.08 17.04
CA CYS A 146 1.43 11.03 15.98
C CYS A 146 1.08 12.47 16.36
N GLY A 147 2.08 13.35 16.37
CA GLY A 147 1.88 14.80 16.62
C GLY A 147 1.46 15.61 15.39
N PHE A 148 1.63 15.07 14.17
CA PHE A 148 1.40 15.77 12.90
C PHE A 148 0.82 14.82 11.84
N TRP A 149 0.13 15.38 10.84
CA TRP A 149 -0.56 14.61 9.78
C TRP A 149 0.36 13.65 9.02
N VAL A 150 1.60 14.08 8.72
CA VAL A 150 2.60 13.23 8.04
C VAL A 150 2.91 11.95 8.82
N CYS A 151 2.94 12.02 10.16
CA CYS A 151 3.14 10.82 10.96
C CYS A 151 1.97 9.84 10.78
N SER A 152 0.73 10.34 10.88
CA SER A 152 -0.46 9.52 10.65
C SER A 152 -0.44 8.93 9.24
N HIS A 153 -0.05 9.70 8.24
CA HIS A 153 0.03 9.27 6.83
C HIS A 153 1.01 8.11 6.62
N LEU A 154 2.11 8.07 7.38
CA LEU A 154 3.11 7.00 7.33
C LEU A 154 2.70 5.74 8.11
N ARG A 155 1.69 5.82 9.00
CA ARG A 155 1.27 4.66 9.79
C ARG A 155 0.68 3.54 8.96
N SER A 156 0.09 3.84 7.81
CA SER A 156 -0.38 2.81 6.87
C SER A 156 0.77 1.88 6.45
N CYS A 157 1.96 2.44 6.17
CA CYS A 157 3.19 1.69 5.90
C CYS A 157 3.66 0.88 7.11
N ASP A 158 3.66 1.48 8.29
CA ASP A 158 4.06 0.80 9.53
C ASP A 158 3.15 -0.41 9.82
N PHE A 159 1.84 -0.22 9.74
CA PHE A 159 0.86 -1.28 9.97
C PHE A 159 0.99 -2.39 8.93
N TRP A 160 1.07 -2.05 7.65
CA TRP A 160 1.25 -3.05 6.60
C TRP A 160 2.55 -3.84 6.80
N THR A 161 3.67 -3.16 7.09
CA THR A 161 4.97 -3.80 7.34
C THR A 161 4.95 -4.70 8.58
N ALA A 162 4.33 -4.25 9.68
CA ALA A 162 4.17 -5.06 10.89
C ALA A 162 3.33 -6.33 10.62
N SER A 163 2.30 -6.22 9.77
CA SER A 163 1.47 -7.36 9.37
C SER A 163 2.25 -8.43 8.61
N VAL A 164 3.30 -8.06 7.85
CA VAL A 164 4.17 -9.04 7.16
C VAL A 164 4.82 -10.01 8.15
N LYS A 165 5.26 -9.51 9.32
CA LYS A 165 5.87 -10.36 10.36
C LYS A 165 4.83 -11.12 11.17
N LYS A 166 3.68 -10.51 11.42
CA LYS A 166 2.59 -11.09 12.21
C LYS A 166 1.26 -10.85 11.48
N PRO A 167 0.84 -11.75 10.57
CA PRO A 167 -0.35 -11.52 9.74
C PRO A 167 -1.66 -11.42 10.52
N ASP A 168 -1.74 -12.07 11.69
CA ASP A 168 -2.91 -12.03 12.56
C ASP A 168 -2.88 -10.86 13.57
N LEU A 169 -1.96 -9.89 13.39
CA LEU A 169 -1.77 -8.78 14.33
C LEU A 169 -2.97 -7.84 14.37
N PHE A 170 -3.55 -7.55 13.21
CA PHE A 170 -4.59 -6.53 13.07
C PHE A 170 -5.93 -7.17 12.73
N LYS A 171 -6.80 -7.27 13.73
CA LYS A 171 -8.17 -7.80 13.58
C LYS A 171 -9.13 -6.64 13.41
N ALA A 172 -9.70 -6.53 12.22
CA ALA A 172 -10.67 -5.49 11.88
C ALA A 172 -12.09 -6.05 11.81
N TYR A 173 -13.07 -5.22 12.16
CA TYR A 173 -14.47 -5.63 12.32
C TYR A 173 -15.38 -4.78 11.43
N PRO A 174 -16.42 -5.38 10.84
CA PRO A 174 -17.32 -4.66 9.95
C PRO A 174 -18.27 -3.77 10.74
N PHE A 175 -18.28 -2.47 10.42
CA PHE A 175 -19.22 -1.47 10.94
C PHE A 175 -19.52 -0.43 9.84
N GLN A 176 -20.57 0.38 9.99
CA GLN A 176 -20.85 1.45 9.02
C GLN A 176 -20.05 2.73 9.33
N ALA A 177 -19.69 2.93 10.60
CA ALA A 177 -18.96 4.12 11.05
C ALA A 177 -18.10 3.85 12.28
N TRP A 178 -17.14 4.74 12.54
CA TRP A 178 -16.25 4.67 13.69
C TRP A 178 -16.99 4.76 15.03
N ASP A 179 -17.99 5.63 15.15
CA ASP A 179 -18.76 5.78 16.39
C ASP A 179 -19.60 4.53 16.69
N GLU A 180 -20.08 3.83 15.65
CA GLU A 180 -20.74 2.54 15.80
C GLU A 180 -19.76 1.45 16.25
N TYR A 181 -18.53 1.45 15.73
CA TYR A 181 -17.49 0.54 16.20
C TYR A 181 -17.17 0.77 17.69
N LEU A 182 -17.07 2.02 18.13
CA LEU A 182 -16.78 2.37 19.52
C LEU A 182 -17.92 2.04 20.48
N ALA A 183 -19.17 2.23 20.05
CA ALA A 183 -20.36 1.88 20.82
C ALA A 183 -20.73 0.39 20.71
N GLY A 184 -20.23 -0.27 19.68
CA GLY A 184 -20.55 -1.63 19.30
C GLY A 184 -19.85 -2.69 20.15
N ASN A 185 -20.43 -3.88 20.15
CA ASN A 185 -19.82 -5.06 20.75
C ASN A 185 -19.21 -5.93 19.65
N THR A 186 -17.92 -6.18 19.70
CA THR A 186 -17.22 -7.05 18.75
C THR A 186 -17.34 -8.53 19.10
N ASN A 187 -17.91 -8.87 20.27
CA ASN A 187 -18.12 -10.26 20.68
C ASN A 187 -19.08 -10.97 19.72
N GLY A 188 -18.63 -12.11 19.16
CA GLY A 188 -19.40 -12.90 18.21
C GLY A 188 -19.31 -12.39 16.76
N LEU A 189 -18.68 -11.24 16.50
CA LEU A 189 -18.36 -10.81 15.14
C LEU A 189 -17.12 -11.54 14.61
N ILE A 190 -17.14 -11.82 13.32
CA ILE A 190 -15.99 -12.38 12.61
C ILE A 190 -15.05 -11.22 12.24
N SER A 191 -13.85 -11.21 12.81
CA SER A 191 -12.81 -10.28 12.42
C SER A 191 -12.13 -10.71 11.12
N VAL A 192 -11.67 -9.75 10.33
CA VAL A 192 -10.84 -9.98 9.14
C VAL A 192 -9.45 -9.37 9.33
N PRO A 193 -8.39 -9.94 8.73
CA PRO A 193 -7.03 -9.46 8.92
C PRO A 193 -6.74 -8.22 8.07
N MET A 194 -6.25 -7.14 8.67
CA MET A 194 -5.70 -5.98 7.95
C MET A 194 -4.23 -6.20 7.59
N GLY A 195 -3.84 -5.83 6.36
CA GLY A 195 -2.46 -5.93 5.87
C GLY A 195 -2.23 -7.18 5.02
N ILE A 196 -1.06 -7.82 5.13
CA ILE A 196 -0.61 -8.86 4.19
C ILE A 196 -1.59 -10.04 4.05
N ALA A 197 -2.30 -10.40 5.13
CA ALA A 197 -3.24 -11.53 5.14
C ALA A 197 -4.64 -11.20 4.57
N ALA A 198 -4.93 -9.93 4.27
CA ALA A 198 -6.16 -9.56 3.58
C ALA A 198 -6.23 -10.26 2.21
N ASN A 199 -7.41 -10.70 1.81
CA ASN A 199 -7.62 -11.43 0.55
C ASN A 199 -9.07 -11.27 0.05
N SER A 200 -9.31 -11.70 -1.18
CA SER A 200 -10.59 -11.56 -1.90
C SER A 200 -11.79 -12.29 -1.29
N ASN A 201 -11.60 -13.17 -0.29
CA ASN A 201 -12.72 -13.78 0.42
C ASN A 201 -13.35 -12.84 1.47
N ILE A 202 -12.68 -11.74 1.80
CA ILE A 202 -13.22 -10.74 2.74
C ILE A 202 -14.39 -10.02 2.05
N PRO A 203 -15.58 -9.96 2.69
CA PRO A 203 -16.72 -9.26 2.12
C PRO A 203 -16.42 -7.77 1.86
N TYR A 204 -17.02 -7.23 0.81
CA TYR A 204 -16.87 -5.83 0.45
C TYR A 204 -17.33 -4.91 1.59
N GLY A 205 -16.55 -3.87 1.93
CA GLY A 205 -16.99 -2.86 2.88
C GLY A 205 -15.91 -2.28 3.78
N ALA A 206 -16.36 -1.51 4.77
CA ALA A 206 -15.52 -0.81 5.74
C ALA A 206 -15.29 -1.64 7.00
N TYR A 207 -14.04 -1.64 7.48
CA TYR A 207 -13.61 -2.39 8.64
C TYR A 207 -12.81 -1.50 9.60
N PHE A 208 -13.10 -1.63 10.88
CA PHE A 208 -12.56 -0.76 11.92
C PHE A 208 -11.79 -1.59 12.96
N LEU A 209 -10.77 -0.96 13.52
CA LEU A 209 -9.90 -1.53 14.54
C LEU A 209 -9.21 -0.43 15.33
N GLN A 210 -8.74 -0.77 16.52
CA GLN A 210 -7.84 0.07 17.29
C GLN A 210 -6.40 -0.46 17.18
N THR A 211 -5.44 0.46 17.11
CA THR A 211 -4.01 0.16 17.21
C THR A 211 -3.37 1.05 18.27
N THR A 212 -2.11 0.80 18.62
CA THR A 212 -1.37 1.61 19.59
C THR A 212 -0.07 2.10 18.93
N ASP A 213 1.00 2.30 19.70
CA ASP A 213 2.35 2.52 19.17
C ASP A 213 3.23 1.26 19.26
N GLU A 214 2.72 0.21 19.92
CA GLU A 214 3.49 -0.99 20.25
C GLU A 214 3.86 -1.80 19.00
N GLU A 215 3.10 -1.69 17.92
CA GLU A 215 3.37 -2.39 16.67
C GLU A 215 4.69 -1.98 16.01
N ARG A 216 5.27 -0.83 16.39
CA ARG A 216 6.62 -0.45 15.99
C ARG A 216 7.69 -1.46 16.40
N LEU A 217 7.43 -2.26 17.45
CA LEU A 217 8.30 -3.38 17.84
C LEU A 217 8.46 -4.42 16.71
N PHE A 218 7.48 -4.52 15.81
CA PHE A 218 7.53 -5.40 14.65
C PHE A 218 8.21 -4.77 13.42
N LEU A 219 8.76 -3.56 13.49
CA LEU A 219 9.47 -2.94 12.36
C LEU A 219 10.97 -3.29 12.33
N ASN A 220 11.61 -3.45 13.49
CA ASN A 220 13.08 -3.46 13.64
C ASN A 220 13.80 -4.79 13.37
N THR A 221 13.52 -5.52 12.29
CA THR A 221 14.38 -6.67 11.92
C THR A 221 15.23 -6.36 10.69
N THR A 222 16.48 -6.01 10.95
CA THR A 222 17.62 -6.18 10.03
C THR A 222 17.83 -7.67 9.78
N THR A 223 17.20 -8.18 8.73
CA THR A 223 17.69 -9.35 8.00
C THR A 223 17.57 -9.03 6.52
N THR A 224 18.36 -8.06 6.06
CA THR A 224 18.57 -7.89 4.62
C THR A 224 19.64 -8.89 4.18
N ILE A 225 19.47 -9.44 2.98
CA ILE A 225 20.44 -10.33 2.32
C ILE A 225 21.81 -9.62 2.17
N PHE A 226 21.85 -8.29 2.20
CA PHE A 226 23.08 -7.49 2.13
C PHE A 226 24.00 -7.64 3.35
N ASP A 227 23.45 -7.91 4.54
CA ASP A 227 24.26 -8.13 5.75
C ASP A 227 24.90 -9.53 5.80
N SER A 228 24.42 -10.48 4.98
CA SER A 228 24.96 -11.84 4.89
C SER A 228 26.20 -11.97 3.99
N PHE A 229 26.64 -10.92 3.31
CA PHE A 229 27.92 -10.93 2.60
C PHE A 229 29.04 -10.55 3.56
N PRO A 230 29.95 -11.49 3.95
CA PRO A 230 31.09 -11.12 4.75
C PRO A 230 31.90 -10.08 3.99
N ASN A 231 32.10 -8.92 4.61
CA ASN A 231 32.95 -7.83 4.13
C ASN A 231 34.24 -8.42 3.57
N ARG A 232 34.34 -8.51 2.23
CA ARG A 232 35.60 -8.85 1.57
C ARG A 232 36.54 -7.69 1.87
N LYS A 233 37.42 -7.89 2.85
CA LYS A 233 38.56 -7.01 3.12
C LYS A 233 39.21 -6.68 1.79
N ARG A 234 39.22 -5.38 1.43
CA ARG A 234 40.03 -4.87 0.32
C ARG A 234 41.46 -5.30 0.58
N ARG A 235 41.94 -6.29 -0.20
CA ARG A 235 43.38 -6.55 -0.31
C ARG A 235 43.97 -5.32 -1.00
N HIS A 236 44.63 -4.46 -0.22
CA HIS A 236 45.60 -3.53 -0.78
C HIS A 236 46.71 -4.37 -1.41
N LYS A 237 46.70 -4.47 -2.74
CA LYS A 237 47.92 -4.70 -3.51
C LYS A 237 48.57 -3.33 -3.70
N GLN A 238 49.65 -3.09 -2.97
CA GLN A 238 50.66 -2.13 -3.36
C GLN A 238 51.62 -2.87 -4.28
N ASP A 239 51.49 -2.64 -5.58
CA ASP A 239 52.49 -3.03 -6.58
C ASP A 239 52.96 -1.73 -7.27
N HIS A 240 54.23 -1.43 -7.05
CA HIS A 240 55.22 -0.76 -7.92
C HIS A 240 54.94 0.63 -8.52
N LEU A 241 55.73 1.61 -8.06
CA LEU A 241 56.80 2.28 -8.83
C LEU A 241 57.85 2.86 -7.89
#